data_AF-A0A158KCU9-F1
#
_entry.id   AF-A0A158KCU9-F1
#
_cell.length_a   1.000
_cell.length_b   1.000
_cell.length_c   1.000
_cell.angle_alpha   90.00
_cell.angle_beta   90.00
_cell.angle_gamma   90.00
#
_symmetry.space_group_name_H-M   'P 1'
#
loop_
_entity.id
_entity.type
_entity.pdbx_description
1 polymer ?
#
loop_
_entity_poly.entity_id
_entity_poly.type
_entity_poly.pdbx_seq_one_letter_code
_entity_poly.pdbx_strand_id
1 'polypeptide(L)'
;MLEEERALLKARLQLLERQGVGTRSVFGSEAALDAGEIARLQARIEENSQRLASLGLPMDALERKFEHVRSVLAEPQERAFVEVKRLRLDRMNVVMDDTCTQPGDDIEFRLAHIPGTPPETRAFSLVRIARGGLLPARSRLDEAARLI
;
A
#
# COMPACT_ATOMS: atom_id res chain seq x y z
N MET A 1 7.92 14.98 12.15
CA MET A 1 6.77 15.84 11.80
C MET A 1 5.73 15.94 12.93
N LEU A 2 5.20 14.85 13.52
CA LEU A 2 4.23 14.94 14.64
C LEU A 2 4.79 15.57 15.94
N GLU A 3 6.07 15.39 16.23
CA GLU A 3 6.69 15.92 17.45
C GLU A 3 6.87 17.44 17.41
N GLU A 4 7.16 18.00 16.23
CA GLU A 4 7.29 19.44 16.01
C GLU A 4 5.93 20.14 16.15
N GLU A 5 4.85 19.55 15.63
CA GLU A 5 3.50 20.09 15.80
C GLU A 5 3.04 20.03 17.27
N ARG A 6 3.37 18.97 18.01
CA ARG A 6 3.08 18.88 19.46
C ARG A 6 3.87 19.89 20.26
N ALA A 7 5.14 20.14 19.91
CA ALA A 7 5.95 21.16 20.56
C ALA A 7 5.40 22.56 20.29
N LEU A 8 4.97 22.84 19.05
CA LEU A 8 4.39 24.11 18.65
C LEU A 8 3.05 24.39 19.35
N LEU A 9 2.18 23.38 19.47
CA LEU A 9 0.90 23.48 20.18
C LEU A 9 1.10 23.70 21.68
N LYS A 10 2.04 22.99 22.31
CA LYS A 10 2.40 23.21 23.73
C LYS A 10 3.00 24.59 23.97
N ALA A 11 3.85 25.07 23.07
CA ALA A 11 4.44 26.41 23.15
C ALA A 11 3.38 27.51 23.00
N ARG A 12 2.41 27.35 22.10
CA ARG A 12 1.27 28.28 21.96
C ARG A 12 0.36 28.27 23.20
N LEU A 13 0.14 27.11 23.79
CA LEU A 13 -0.64 27.00 25.03
C LEU A 13 0.06 27.69 26.21
N GLN A 14 1.37 27.48 26.39
CA GLN A 14 2.15 28.18 27.40
C GLN A 14 2.22 29.69 27.17
N LEU A 15 2.26 30.13 25.91
CA LEU A 15 2.19 31.56 25.56
C LEU A 15 0.82 32.16 25.90
N LEU A 16 -0.28 31.44 25.66
CA LEU A 16 -1.64 31.85 26.02
C LEU A 16 -1.84 31.89 27.55
N GLU A 17 -1.34 30.89 28.27
CA GLU A 17 -1.37 30.86 29.74
C GLU A 17 -0.55 32.00 30.36
N ARG A 18 0.62 32.31 29.78
CA ARG A 18 1.47 33.42 30.23
C ARG A 18 0.94 34.79 29.83
N GLN A 19 0.33 34.94 28.64
CA GLN A 19 -0.30 36.21 28.23
C GLN A 19 -1.63 36.48 28.94
N GLY A 20 -2.31 35.45 29.46
CA GLY A 20 -3.56 35.60 30.21
C GLY A 20 -3.43 36.34 31.56
N VAL A 21 -2.22 36.46 32.11
CA VAL A 21 -1.97 37.15 33.39
C VAL A 21 -1.65 38.64 33.20
N GLY A 22 -1.15 39.05 32.03
CA GLY A 22 -0.65 40.41 31.77
C GLY A 22 -1.58 41.34 30.95
N THR A 23 -2.61 40.82 30.28
CA THR A 23 -3.44 41.61 29.35
C THR A 23 -4.76 42.12 29.95
N ARG A 24 -5.00 41.88 31.25
CA ARG A 24 -6.19 42.36 31.98
C ARG A 24 -6.28 43.89 32.12
N SER A 25 -5.21 44.63 31.81
CA SER A 25 -5.11 46.08 32.02
C SER A 25 -5.32 46.94 30.77
N VAL A 26 -5.39 46.38 29.55
CA VAL A 26 -5.36 47.21 28.31
C VAL A 26 -6.62 47.07 27.45
N PHE A 27 -7.38 45.99 27.56
CA PHE A 27 -8.62 45.84 26.79
C PHE A 27 -9.84 46.01 27.72
N GLY A 28 -10.24 47.26 27.89
CA GLY A 28 -11.58 47.60 28.37
C GLY A 28 -12.63 47.17 27.35
N SER A 29 -13.10 45.93 27.44
CA SER A 29 -14.37 45.46 26.89
C SER A 29 -14.66 44.07 27.47
N GLU A 30 -15.83 43.90 28.05
CA GLU A 30 -16.32 42.64 28.61
C GLU A 30 -16.36 41.53 27.55
N ALA A 31 -15.38 40.64 27.63
CA ALA A 31 -15.61 39.21 27.52
C ALA A 31 -14.43 38.54 28.21
N ALA A 32 -14.53 38.40 29.54
CA ALA A 32 -13.72 37.41 30.22
C ALA A 32 -13.99 36.09 29.48
N LEU A 33 -12.97 35.55 28.80
CA LEU A 33 -13.04 34.20 28.25
C LEU A 33 -13.50 33.32 29.40
N ASP A 34 -14.76 32.87 29.31
CA ASP A 34 -15.43 32.19 30.40
C ASP A 34 -14.60 30.96 30.74
N ALA A 35 -14.36 30.70 32.02
CA ALA A 35 -13.65 29.50 32.44
C ALA A 35 -14.32 28.24 31.87
N GLY A 36 -15.64 28.31 31.62
CA GLY A 36 -16.41 27.31 30.89
C GLY A 36 -16.02 27.13 29.40
N GLU A 37 -15.66 28.19 28.68
CA GLU A 37 -15.18 28.10 27.30
C GLU A 37 -13.79 27.46 27.21
N ILE A 38 -12.89 27.81 28.14
CA ILE A 38 -11.57 27.18 28.25
C ILE A 38 -11.70 25.70 28.59
N ALA A 39 -12.57 25.34 29.55
CA ALA A 39 -12.82 23.95 29.92
C ALA A 39 -13.43 23.13 28.77
N ARG A 40 -14.37 23.71 28.00
CA ARG A 40 -14.94 23.07 26.80
C ARG A 40 -13.90 22.86 25.72
N LEU A 41 -13.01 23.84 25.50
CA LEU A 41 -11.94 23.72 24.52
C LEU A 41 -10.94 22.63 24.93
N GLN A 42 -10.55 22.57 26.21
CA GLN A 42 -9.70 21.52 26.75
C GLN A 42 -10.33 20.13 26.58
N ALA A 43 -11.62 19.97 26.90
CA ALA A 43 -12.34 18.72 26.70
C ALA A 43 -12.34 18.28 25.22
N ARG A 44 -12.49 19.23 24.29
CA ARG A 44 -12.49 18.97 22.84
C ARG A 44 -11.10 18.62 22.31
N ILE A 45 -10.05 19.18 22.90
CA ILE A 45 -8.66 18.83 22.61
C ILE A 45 -8.36 17.41 23.10
N GLU A 46 -8.81 17.06 24.31
CA GLU A 46 -8.63 15.72 24.88
C GLU A 46 -9.41 14.66 24.08
N GLU A 47 -10.62 14.97 23.63
CA GLU A 47 -11.38 14.09 22.75
C GLU A 47 -10.66 13.88 21.40
N ASN A 48 -10.13 14.95 20.81
CA ASN A 48 -9.36 14.86 19.57
C ASN A 48 -8.06 14.10 19.75
N SER A 49 -7.36 14.26 20.88
CA SER A 49 -6.11 13.53 21.16
C SER A 49 -6.37 12.02 21.26
N GLN A 50 -7.48 11.62 21.88
CA GLN A 50 -7.89 10.22 21.99
C GLN A 50 -8.30 9.63 20.63
N ARG A 51 -9.04 10.39 19.80
CA ARG A 51 -9.38 9.97 18.42
C ARG A 51 -8.14 9.83 17.53
N LEU A 52 -7.17 10.71 17.66
CA LEU A 52 -5.91 10.61 16.91
C LEU A 52 -5.06 9.43 17.39
N ALA A 53 -5.03 9.17 18.70
CA ALA A 53 -4.34 8.01 19.26
C ALA A 53 -4.97 6.67 18.79
N SER A 54 -6.30 6.61 18.70
CA SER A 54 -6.99 5.42 18.20
C SER A 54 -6.82 5.19 16.70
N LEU A 55 -6.56 6.25 15.91
CA LEU A 55 -6.21 6.17 14.48
C LEU A 55 -4.74 5.75 14.24
N GLY A 56 -3.84 6.01 15.19
CA GLY A 56 -2.46 5.52 15.14
C GLY A 56 -2.39 3.99 15.08
N LEU A 57 -3.25 3.30 15.83
CA LEU A 57 -3.27 1.82 15.87
C LEU A 57 -3.60 1.15 14.50
N PRO A 58 -4.65 1.57 13.76
CA PRO A 58 -4.89 1.13 12.39
C PRO A 58 -3.78 1.51 11.41
N MET A 59 -3.19 2.69 11.55
CA MET A 59 -2.14 3.18 10.65
C MET A 59 -0.84 2.37 10.84
N ASP A 60 -0.47 2.05 12.08
CA ASP A 60 0.64 1.16 12.41
C ASP A 60 0.39 -0.27 11.91
N ALA A 61 -0.86 -0.74 11.94
CA ALA A 61 -1.22 -2.04 11.37
C ALA A 61 -1.08 -2.05 9.84
N LEU A 62 -1.45 -0.95 9.17
CA LEU A 62 -1.30 -0.82 7.72
C LEU A 62 0.16 -0.71 7.29
N GLU A 63 0.95 0.08 8.01
CA GLU A 63 2.37 0.26 7.75
C GLU A 63 3.14 -1.06 7.92
N ARG A 64 2.84 -1.83 8.98
CA ARG A 64 3.37 -3.20 9.13
C ARG A 64 3.01 -4.13 7.98
N LYS A 65 1.78 -4.04 7.45
CA LYS A 65 1.37 -4.85 6.29
C LYS A 65 2.14 -4.46 5.03
N PHE A 66 2.32 -3.16 4.78
CA PHE A 66 3.12 -2.70 3.64
C PHE A 66 4.58 -3.07 3.77
N GLU A 67 5.15 -2.96 4.98
CA GLU A 67 6.53 -3.38 5.23
C GLU A 67 6.70 -4.89 5.00
N HIS A 68 5.71 -5.68 5.40
CA HIS A 68 5.72 -7.12 5.13
C HIS A 68 5.67 -7.42 3.61
N VAL A 69 4.79 -6.75 2.86
CA VAL A 69 4.74 -6.88 1.40
C VAL A 69 6.06 -6.47 0.77
N ARG A 70 6.66 -5.36 1.23
CA ARG A 70 7.96 -4.88 0.76
C ARG A 70 9.05 -5.91 1.03
N SER A 71 9.11 -6.47 2.23
CA SER A 71 10.06 -7.52 2.60
C SER A 71 9.93 -8.75 1.72
N VAL A 72 8.70 -9.22 1.46
CA VAL A 72 8.47 -10.39 0.59
C VAL A 72 8.92 -10.12 -0.86
N LEU A 73 8.68 -8.89 -1.35
CA LEU A 73 9.03 -8.50 -2.72
C LEU A 73 10.50 -8.07 -2.89
N ALA A 74 11.25 -7.85 -1.81
CA ALA A 74 12.65 -7.44 -1.86
C ALA A 74 13.57 -8.56 -2.37
N GLU A 75 13.23 -9.82 -2.10
CA GLU A 75 14.01 -11.00 -2.47
C GLU A 75 13.19 -11.93 -3.38
N PRO A 76 12.86 -11.48 -4.61
CA PRO A 76 11.98 -12.24 -5.49
C PRO A 76 12.60 -13.57 -5.93
N GLN A 77 13.93 -13.66 -6.00
CA GLN A 77 14.66 -14.86 -6.42
C GLN A 77 14.54 -16.01 -5.41
N GLU A 78 14.38 -15.71 -4.12
CA GLU A 78 14.19 -16.73 -3.08
C GLU A 78 12.76 -17.30 -3.06
N ARG A 79 11.82 -16.58 -3.67
CA ARG A 79 10.39 -16.87 -3.59
C ARG A 79 9.78 -17.32 -4.92
N ALA A 80 10.42 -16.99 -6.05
CA ALA A 80 9.99 -17.36 -7.39
C ALA A 80 11.07 -18.18 -8.09
N PHE A 81 10.81 -19.48 -8.24
CA PHE A 81 11.69 -20.39 -8.96
C PHE A 81 11.31 -20.42 -10.44
N VAL A 82 12.05 -19.67 -11.25
CA VAL A 82 11.88 -19.64 -12.70
C VAL A 82 13.02 -20.36 -13.39
N GLU A 83 12.69 -21.38 -14.18
CA GLU A 83 13.62 -22.10 -15.05
C GLU A 83 13.45 -21.65 -16.50
N VAL A 84 14.54 -21.60 -17.24
CA VAL A 84 14.51 -21.36 -18.69
C VAL A 84 14.76 -22.70 -19.40
N LYS A 85 13.74 -23.20 -20.10
CA LYS A 85 13.82 -24.42 -20.90
C LYS A 85 13.89 -24.07 -22.38
N ARG A 86 14.95 -24.52 -23.06
CA ARG A 86 15.08 -24.39 -24.51
C ARG A 86 14.69 -25.70 -25.17
N LEU A 87 13.84 -25.61 -26.18
CA LEU A 87 13.36 -26.75 -26.95
C LEU A 87 13.55 -26.44 -28.43
N ARG A 88 13.87 -27.45 -29.23
CA ARG A 88 13.89 -27.34 -30.68
C ARG A 88 12.65 -28.01 -31.23
N LEU A 89 11.89 -27.29 -32.05
CA LEU A 89 10.64 -27.78 -32.63
C LEU A 89 10.77 -27.94 -34.14
N ASP A 90 10.20 -29.00 -34.69
CA ASP A 90 10.03 -29.12 -36.13
C ASP A 90 8.84 -28.25 -36.61
N ARG A 91 8.63 -28.21 -37.93
CA ARG A 91 7.51 -27.46 -38.53
C ARG A 91 6.12 -28.00 -38.15
N MET A 92 6.06 -29.16 -37.51
CA MET A 92 4.83 -29.80 -37.03
C MET A 92 4.66 -29.64 -35.51
N ASN A 93 5.48 -28.81 -34.85
CA ASN A 93 5.50 -28.58 -33.40
C ASN A 93 5.89 -29.82 -32.57
N VAL A 94 6.65 -30.73 -33.15
CA VAL A 94 7.21 -31.90 -32.45
C VAL A 94 8.55 -31.50 -31.84
N VAL A 95 8.73 -31.82 -30.56
CA VAL A 95 10.01 -31.63 -29.86
C VAL A 95 11.05 -32.55 -30.48
N MET A 96 12.14 -31.95 -30.95
CA MET A 96 13.25 -32.64 -31.57
C MET A 96 14.33 -32.93 -30.54
N ASP A 97 14.92 -34.11 -30.62
CA ASP A 97 16.11 -34.44 -29.84
C ASP A 97 17.33 -33.62 -30.30
N ASP A 98 18.26 -33.38 -29.38
CA ASP A 98 19.48 -32.58 -29.64
C ASP A 98 20.37 -33.16 -30.75
N THR A 99 20.25 -34.47 -31.02
CA THR A 99 21.01 -35.17 -32.07
C THR A 99 20.34 -35.10 -33.45
N CYS A 100 19.12 -34.56 -33.54
CA CYS A 100 18.38 -34.50 -34.79
C CYS A 100 18.91 -33.41 -35.73
N THR A 101 19.35 -33.80 -36.92
CA THR A 101 19.91 -32.89 -37.94
C THR A 101 18.84 -32.26 -38.84
N GLN A 102 17.57 -32.65 -38.69
CA GLN A 102 16.47 -32.06 -39.43
C GLN A 102 16.32 -30.57 -39.10
N PRO A 103 15.79 -29.74 -40.03
CA PRO A 103 15.55 -28.33 -39.76
C PRO A 103 14.48 -28.17 -38.68
N GLY A 104 14.74 -27.28 -37.72
CA GLY A 104 13.86 -26.99 -36.60
C GLY A 104 14.21 -25.64 -35.98
N ASP A 105 13.23 -25.03 -35.34
CA ASP A 105 13.32 -23.70 -34.74
C ASP A 105 13.47 -23.83 -33.23
N ASP A 106 14.35 -23.00 -32.66
CA ASP A 106 14.55 -22.95 -31.20
C ASP A 106 13.49 -22.06 -30.55
N ILE A 107 12.86 -22.59 -29.50
CA ILE A 107 11.92 -21.86 -28.66
C ILE A 107 12.37 -21.90 -27.20
N GLU A 108 12.27 -20.74 -26.55
CA GLU A 108 12.60 -20.58 -25.14
C GLU A 108 11.31 -20.45 -24.32
N PHE A 109 11.12 -21.34 -23.35
CA PHE A 109 10.04 -21.30 -22.37
C PHE A 109 10.57 -20.87 -21.01
N ARG A 110 9.89 -19.90 -20.38
CA ARG A 110 10.10 -19.57 -18.96
C ARG A 110 9.08 -20.32 -18.13
N LEU A 111 9.56 -21.20 -17.27
CA LEU A 111 8.75 -22.10 -16.44
C LEU A 111 8.79 -21.60 -14.99
N ALA A 112 7.66 -21.16 -14.47
CA ALA A 112 7.49 -20.86 -13.05
C ALA A 112 7.07 -22.11 -12.30
N HIS A 113 7.78 -22.44 -11.21
CA HIS A 113 7.39 -23.46 -10.26
C HIS A 113 6.57 -22.81 -9.14
N ILE A 114 5.31 -23.21 -9.04
CA ILE A 114 4.36 -22.68 -8.07
C ILE A 114 4.28 -23.67 -6.91
N PRO A 115 4.77 -23.30 -5.71
CA PRO A 115 4.65 -24.14 -4.54
C PRO A 115 3.17 -24.24 -4.15
N GLY A 116 2.68 -25.46 -3.92
CA GLY A 116 1.29 -25.73 -3.61
C GLY A 116 1.03 -27.22 -3.41
N THR A 117 -0.22 -27.57 -3.15
CA THR A 117 -0.68 -28.97 -3.04
C THR A 117 -1.85 -29.17 -3.99
N PRO A 118 -1.64 -29.72 -5.21
CA PRO A 118 -0.37 -30.21 -5.75
C PRO A 118 0.57 -29.08 -6.21
N PRO A 119 1.89 -29.33 -6.32
CA PRO A 119 2.82 -28.40 -6.94
C PRO A 119 2.53 -28.29 -8.44
N GLU A 120 2.66 -27.08 -9.00
CA GLU A 120 2.35 -26.83 -10.40
C GLU A 120 3.52 -26.14 -11.12
N THR A 121 3.75 -26.52 -12.38
CA THR A 121 4.66 -25.78 -13.27
C THR A 121 3.83 -25.05 -14.34
N ARG A 122 4.15 -23.78 -14.59
CA ARG A 122 3.46 -22.94 -15.57
C ARG A 122 4.46 -22.26 -16.50
N ALA A 123 4.25 -22.41 -17.81
CA ALA A 123 4.97 -21.62 -18.81
C ALA A 123 4.35 -20.22 -18.89
N PHE A 124 5.19 -19.18 -18.92
CA PHE A 124 4.73 -17.80 -19.07
C PHE A 124 5.63 -16.98 -19.98
N SER A 125 5.09 -15.88 -20.50
CA SER A 125 5.85 -14.85 -21.20
C SER A 125 5.39 -13.47 -20.72
N LEU A 126 6.35 -12.57 -20.52
CA LEU A 126 6.06 -11.19 -20.18
C LEU A 126 5.85 -10.42 -21.48
N VAL A 127 4.63 -9.98 -21.72
CA VAL A 127 4.25 -9.21 -22.91
C VAL A 127 3.79 -7.82 -22.49
N ARG A 128 4.13 -6.80 -23.29
CA ARG A 128 3.61 -5.44 -23.12
C ARG A 128 2.52 -5.22 -24.17
N ILE A 129 1.30 -4.95 -23.71
CA ILE A 129 0.15 -4.70 -24.57
C ILE A 129 -0.34 -3.27 -24.31
N ALA A 130 -0.66 -2.54 -25.38
CA ALA A 130 -1.27 -1.22 -25.25
C ALA A 130 -2.64 -1.34 -24.57
N ARG A 131 -2.92 -0.46 -23.60
CA ARG A 131 -4.17 -0.52 -22.82
C ARG A 131 -5.43 -0.50 -23.69
N GLY A 132 -5.42 0.25 -24.79
CA GLY A 132 -6.54 0.31 -25.74
C GLY A 132 -6.75 -0.97 -26.56
N GLY A 133 -5.80 -1.91 -26.57
CA GLY A 133 -5.93 -3.22 -27.21
C GLY A 133 -6.39 -4.33 -26.26
N LEU A 134 -6.52 -4.03 -24.96
CA LEU A 134 -7.12 -4.97 -24.01
C LEU A 134 -8.64 -4.89 -24.12
N LEU A 135 -9.29 -6.04 -24.01
CA LEU A 135 -10.74 -6.08 -23.83
C LEU A 135 -11.10 -5.22 -22.59
N PRO A 136 -12.22 -4.49 -22.61
CA PRO A 136 -12.69 -3.76 -21.44
C PRO A 136 -12.72 -4.71 -20.24
N ALA A 137 -12.11 -4.30 -19.14
CA ALA A 137 -12.13 -5.09 -17.92
C ALA A 137 -13.59 -5.29 -17.51
N ARG A 138 -14.08 -6.53 -17.57
CA ARG A 138 -15.37 -6.86 -16.97
C ARG A 138 -15.19 -6.69 -15.47
N SER A 139 -15.87 -5.70 -14.90
CA SER A 139 -15.84 -5.54 -13.45
C SER A 139 -16.57 -6.73 -12.83
N ARG A 140 -16.03 -7.32 -11.77
CA ARG A 140 -16.79 -8.27 -10.93
C ARG A 140 -18.08 -7.63 -10.39
N LEU A 141 -18.14 -6.30 -10.33
CA LEU A 141 -19.35 -5.54 -10.00
C LEU A 141 -20.40 -5.60 -11.12
N ASP A 142 -19.98 -5.62 -12.39
CA ASP A 142 -20.91 -5.74 -13.54
C ASP A 142 -21.57 -7.13 -13.59
N GLU A 143 -20.87 -8.14 -13.07
CA GLU A 143 -21.35 -9.52 -12.95
C GLU A 143 -22.35 -9.66 -11.79
N ALA A 144 -22.07 -9.01 -10.66
CA ALA A 144 -22.98 -8.95 -9.51
C ALA A 144 -24.29 -8.21 -9.83
N ALA A 145 -24.24 -7.16 -10.65
CA ALA A 145 -25.42 -6.38 -11.05
C ALA A 145 -26.40 -7.14 -11.96
N ARG A 146 -26.00 -8.27 -12.57
CA ARG A 146 -26.89 -9.12 -13.39
C ARG A 146 -27.65 -10.18 -12.60
N LEU A 147 -27.33 -10.34 -11.32
CA LEU A 147 -27.93 -11.33 -10.41
C LEU A 147 -28.97 -10.70 -9.47
N ILE A 148 -29.32 -9.43 -9.68
CA ILE A 148 -30.34 -8.65 -8.96
C ILE A 148 -31.34 -8.15 -10.00
#